data_AF-A0A7C5AXA2-F1
#
_entry.id   AF-A0A7C5AXA2-F1
#
_cell.length_a   1.000
_cell.length_b   1.000
_cell.length_c   1.000
_cell.angle_alpha   90.00
_cell.angle_beta   90.00
_cell.angle_gamma   90.00
#
_symmetry.space_group_name_H-M   'P 1'
#
loop_
_entity.id
_entity.type
_entity.pdbx_description
1 polymer ?
#
loop_
_entity_poly.entity_id
_entity_poly.type
_entity_poly.pdbx_seq_one_letter_code
_entity_poly.pdbx_strand_id
1 'polypeptide(L)'
;MKAKYAFALVVCALAAAALVQAAGPYVVTANIPFEFTAANKLLPAGEYEIVADPYSGNVILRCPEAKSSVIAMVRKEYSNSPESAKKTALVFHRYGNEYFLSRLENIGQAKSYVLPQSASESRLANAGSFRTSEFVAVLPLSR
;
A
#
# COMPACT_ATOMS: atom_id res chain seq x y z
N MET A 1 14.07 44.92 -4.89
CA MET A 1 15.00 43.86 -4.41
C MET A 1 14.21 43.00 -3.43
N LYS A 2 13.81 41.77 -3.84
CA LYS A 2 14.10 40.45 -3.20
C LYS A 2 13.62 40.34 -1.74
N ALA A 3 12.78 39.42 -1.26
CA ALA A 3 12.26 38.11 -1.70
C ALA A 3 10.90 37.90 -0.96
N LYS A 4 9.80 37.37 -1.53
CA LYS A 4 9.43 35.98 -1.88
C LYS A 4 9.77 34.95 -0.79
N TYR A 5 8.91 33.94 -0.64
CA TYR A 5 8.95 32.77 0.27
C TYR A 5 8.20 32.93 1.59
N ALA A 6 6.89 32.65 1.55
CA ALA A 6 6.11 32.22 2.71
C ALA A 6 5.28 30.98 2.30
N PHE A 7 5.97 29.88 1.99
CA PHE A 7 5.35 28.56 1.99
C PHE A 7 5.83 27.88 3.28
N ALA A 8 4.94 27.85 4.27
CA ALA A 8 5.20 27.28 5.58
C ALA A 8 5.49 25.78 5.43
N LEU A 9 6.78 25.44 5.45
CA LEU A 9 7.27 24.06 5.42
C LEU A 9 7.34 23.58 6.88
N VAL A 10 6.22 23.03 7.37
CA VAL A 10 6.17 22.35 8.67
C VAL A 10 6.91 21.01 8.52
N VAL A 11 8.18 20.98 8.89
CA VAL A 11 8.95 19.73 9.04
C VAL A 11 8.79 19.26 10.48
N CYS A 12 7.78 18.42 10.73
CA CYS A 12 7.73 17.63 11.96
C CYS A 12 8.78 16.51 11.87
N ALA A 13 9.91 16.70 12.55
CA ALA A 13 10.87 15.64 12.81
C ALA A 13 10.26 14.64 13.79
N LEU A 14 9.90 13.45 13.32
CA LEU A 14 9.58 12.30 14.18
C LEU A 14 10.73 11.30 14.13
N ALA A 15 11.27 11.01 15.31
CA ALA A 15 12.34 10.05 15.55
C ALA A 15 11.96 8.66 15.02
N ALA A 16 12.86 8.05 14.25
CA ALA A 16 12.72 6.67 13.81
C ALA A 16 13.17 5.72 14.92
N ALA A 17 12.24 5.15 15.68
CA ALA A 17 12.50 3.97 16.47
C ALA A 17 12.54 2.75 15.52
N ALA A 18 13.73 2.18 15.32
CA ALA A 18 13.88 0.94 14.58
C ALA A 18 13.36 -0.22 15.45
N LEU A 19 12.11 -0.62 15.25
CA LEU A 19 11.53 -1.81 15.89
C LEU A 19 11.92 -3.05 15.07
N VAL A 20 12.75 -3.91 15.67
CA VAL A 20 13.03 -5.26 15.19
C VAL A 20 11.75 -6.08 15.38
N GLN A 21 11.03 -6.37 14.29
CA GLN A 21 9.79 -7.14 14.35
C GLN A 21 10.04 -8.62 14.03
N ALA A 22 9.54 -9.49 14.91
CA ALA A 22 9.69 -10.94 14.87
C ALA A 22 9.10 -11.58 13.60
N ALA A 23 9.64 -12.73 13.19
CA ALA A 23 9.22 -13.50 12.03
C ALA A 23 7.84 -14.15 12.24
N GLY A 24 6.76 -13.39 12.03
CA GLY A 24 5.37 -13.87 12.06
C GLY A 24 4.52 -13.22 10.96
N PRO A 25 3.22 -13.56 10.88
CA PRO A 25 2.29 -12.89 9.98
C PRO A 25 2.29 -11.39 10.25
N TYR A 26 2.47 -10.61 9.19
CA TYR A 26 2.49 -9.16 9.27
C TYR A 26 1.07 -8.63 9.20
N VAL A 27 0.62 -7.96 10.27
CA VAL A 27 -0.73 -7.38 10.34
C VAL A 27 -0.63 -5.87 10.47
N VAL A 28 -1.30 -5.16 9.58
CA VAL A 28 -1.35 -3.69 9.58
C VAL A 28 -2.77 -3.19 9.36
N THR A 29 -3.02 -1.96 9.76
CA THR A 29 -4.24 -1.23 9.42
C THR A 29 -3.93 -0.07 8.50
N ALA A 30 -4.82 0.18 7.55
CA ALA A 30 -4.73 1.29 6.63
C ALA A 30 -6.11 1.91 6.44
N ASN A 31 -6.18 3.24 6.56
CA ASN A 31 -7.36 3.98 6.15
C ASN A 31 -7.22 4.39 4.68
N ILE A 32 -8.08 3.84 3.82
CA ILE A 32 -8.05 4.07 2.38
C ILE A 32 -9.22 5.01 2.02
N PRO A 33 -8.95 6.25 1.57
CA PRO A 33 -10.00 7.27 1.42
C PRO A 33 -10.76 7.19 0.09
N PHE A 34 -10.57 6.14 -0.71
CA PHE A 34 -11.16 5.97 -2.04
C PHE A 34 -11.54 4.50 -2.29
N GLU A 35 -12.47 4.29 -3.22
CA GLU A 35 -12.74 2.97 -3.78
C GLU A 35 -11.55 2.47 -4.60
N PHE A 36 -11.25 1.17 -4.48
CA PHE A 36 -10.13 0.56 -5.17
C PHE A 36 -10.40 -0.88 -5.58
N THR A 37 -9.68 -1.36 -6.57
CA THR A 37 -9.75 -2.75 -7.02
C THR A 37 -8.53 -3.54 -6.53
N ALA A 38 -8.77 -4.71 -5.95
CA ALA A 38 -7.74 -5.68 -5.61
C ALA A 38 -8.20 -7.08 -6.02
N ALA A 39 -7.32 -7.86 -6.65
CA ALA A 39 -7.62 -9.23 -7.12
C ALA A 39 -8.95 -9.36 -7.90
N ASN A 40 -9.23 -8.40 -8.79
CA ASN A 40 -10.47 -8.31 -9.59
C ASN A 40 -11.75 -8.00 -8.81
N LYS A 41 -11.65 -7.54 -7.56
CA LYS A 41 -12.79 -7.12 -6.75
C LYS A 41 -12.69 -5.63 -6.43
N LEU A 42 -13.77 -4.91 -6.68
CA LEU A 42 -13.94 -3.52 -6.24
C LEU A 42 -14.26 -3.50 -4.75
N LEU A 43 -13.57 -2.63 -4.02
CA LEU A 43 -13.60 -2.51 -2.57
C LEU A 43 -13.87 -1.03 -2.20
N PRO A 44 -14.75 -0.77 -1.23
CA PRO A 44 -15.09 0.58 -0.80
C PRO A 44 -13.93 1.30 -0.12
N ALA A 45 -14.03 2.62 -0.02
CA ALA A 45 -13.21 3.40 0.90
C ALA A 45 -13.50 2.98 2.35
N GLY A 46 -12.48 3.00 3.21
CA GLY A 46 -12.63 2.71 4.63
C GLY A 46 -11.35 2.20 5.29
N GLU A 47 -11.50 1.73 6.52
CA GLU A 47 -10.41 1.10 7.26
C GLU A 47 -10.28 -0.38 6.88
N TYR A 48 -9.05 -0.77 6.53
CA TYR A 48 -8.71 -2.14 6.16
C TYR A 48 -7.67 -2.71 7.11
N GLU A 49 -7.93 -3.91 7.61
CA GLU A 49 -6.93 -4.81 8.16
C GLU A 49 -6.29 -5.58 7.01
N ILE A 50 -4.97 -5.48 6.91
CA ILE A 50 -4.16 -6.20 5.92
C ILE A 50 -3.30 -7.22 6.66
N VAL A 51 -3.50 -8.49 6.32
CA VAL A 51 -2.71 -9.61 6.83
C VAL A 51 -1.85 -10.13 5.69
N ALA A 52 -0.54 -9.97 5.80
CA ALA A 52 0.44 -10.53 4.88
C ALA A 52 1.19 -11.65 5.57
N ASP A 53 0.97 -12.88 5.10
CA ASP A 53 1.67 -14.04 5.63
C ASP A 53 2.96 -14.29 4.82
N PRO A 54 4.14 -14.24 5.45
CA PRO A 54 5.40 -14.44 4.76
C PRO A 54 5.57 -15.85 4.16
N TYR A 55 4.79 -16.84 4.59
CA TYR A 55 4.90 -18.23 4.14
C TYR A 55 3.86 -18.61 3.07
N SER A 56 2.60 -18.17 3.19
CA SER A 56 1.53 -18.60 2.29
C SER A 56 1.52 -17.93 0.90
N GLY A 57 2.23 -16.82 0.72
CA GLY A 57 2.22 -16.08 -0.56
C GLY A 57 0.89 -15.39 -0.85
N ASN A 58 0.08 -15.16 0.18
CA ASN A 58 -1.20 -14.46 0.09
C ASN A 58 -1.20 -13.22 0.98
N VAL A 59 -1.94 -12.21 0.53
CA VAL A 59 -2.33 -11.05 1.33
C VAL A 59 -3.85 -11.06 1.46
N ILE A 60 -4.34 -10.92 2.69
CA ILE A 60 -5.76 -10.82 2.98
C ILE A 60 -6.05 -9.36 3.32
N LEU A 61 -7.05 -8.78 2.66
CA LEU A 61 -7.59 -7.48 3.00
C LEU A 61 -8.99 -7.67 3.57
N ARG A 62 -9.26 -7.06 4.72
CA ARG A 62 -10.56 -7.12 5.40
C ARG A 62 -10.99 -5.71 5.77
N CYS A 63 -12.21 -5.34 5.38
CA CYS A 63 -12.91 -4.18 5.88
C CYS A 63 -14.08 -4.65 6.76
N PRO A 64 -13.93 -4.60 8.10
CA PRO A 64 -14.98 -5.03 9.02
C PRO A 64 -16.26 -4.22 8.86
N GLU A 65 -16.14 -2.91 8.66
CA GLU A 65 -17.27 -1.98 8.52
C GLU A 65 -18.15 -2.33 7.32
N ALA A 66 -17.52 -2.55 6.16
CA ALA A 66 -18.21 -2.93 4.92
C ALA A 66 -18.48 -4.45 4.81
N LYS A 67 -18.20 -5.24 5.86
CA LYS A 67 -18.28 -6.72 5.87
C LYS A 67 -17.64 -7.36 4.62
N SER A 68 -16.55 -6.78 4.15
CA SER A 68 -15.93 -7.12 2.87
C SER A 68 -14.53 -7.66 3.08
N SER A 69 -14.20 -8.75 2.39
CA SER A 69 -12.84 -9.30 2.37
C SER A 69 -12.43 -9.73 0.97
N VAL A 70 -11.12 -9.76 0.74
CA VAL A 70 -10.49 -10.33 -0.44
C VAL A 70 -9.18 -11.01 -0.06
N ILE A 71 -8.85 -12.09 -0.75
CA ILE A 71 -7.56 -12.75 -0.68
C ILE A 71 -6.89 -12.52 -2.03
N ALA A 72 -5.69 -11.94 -2.01
CA ALA A 72 -4.87 -11.72 -3.19
C ALA A 72 -3.63 -12.61 -3.13
N MET A 73 -3.39 -13.37 -4.19
CA MET A 73 -2.10 -14.04 -4.39
C MET A 73 -1.05 -12.98 -4.70
N VAL A 74 0.11 -13.07 -4.08
CA VAL A 74 1.18 -12.07 -4.23
C VAL A 74 2.51 -12.72 -4.58
N ARG A 75 3.28 -12.03 -5.41
CA ARG A 75 4.69 -12.33 -5.61
C ARG A 75 5.52 -11.60 -4.55
N LYS A 76 6.46 -12.30 -3.93
CA LYS A 76 7.42 -11.70 -3.01
C LYS A 76 8.62 -11.18 -3.80
N GLU A 77 9.00 -9.94 -3.52
CA GLU A 77 10.17 -9.27 -4.10
C GLU A 77 10.98 -8.60 -3.00
N TYR A 78 12.30 -8.52 -3.21
CA TYR A 78 13.16 -7.70 -2.36
C TYR A 78 13.10 -6.27 -2.85
N SER A 79 12.77 -5.35 -1.93
CA SER A 79 12.67 -3.93 -2.25
C SER A 79 14.02 -3.27 -1.99
N ASN A 80 14.76 -2.95 -3.06
CA ASN A 80 16.03 -2.20 -2.98
C ASN A 80 15.84 -0.67 -3.04
N SER A 81 14.59 -0.18 -3.02
CA SER A 81 14.33 1.26 -3.10
C SER A 81 14.56 1.94 -1.74
N PRO A 82 15.35 3.03 -1.69
CA PRO A 82 15.58 3.79 -0.46
C PRO A 82 14.31 4.47 0.09
N GLU A 83 13.25 4.62 -0.70
CA GLU A 83 11.94 5.12 -0.24
C GLU A 83 11.10 4.00 0.40
N SER A 84 11.11 2.80 -0.20
CA SER A 84 10.49 1.59 0.37
C SER A 84 11.18 1.14 1.67
N ALA A 85 12.41 1.60 1.91
CA ALA A 85 13.17 1.36 3.15
C ALA A 85 12.77 2.27 4.33
N LYS A 86 11.80 3.20 4.18
CA LYS A 86 11.50 4.20 5.21
C LYS A 86 10.11 4.11 5.84
N LYS A 87 9.09 3.61 5.14
CA LYS A 87 7.71 3.45 5.66
C LYS A 87 7.03 2.20 5.06
N THR A 88 6.28 1.46 5.88
CA THR A 88 5.37 0.43 5.35
C THR A 88 4.23 1.17 4.69
N ALA A 89 3.90 0.81 3.45
CA ALA A 89 2.89 1.50 2.67
C ALA A 89 2.16 0.54 1.71
N LEU A 90 0.92 0.87 1.40
CA LEU A 90 0.20 0.34 0.25
C LEU A 90 0.46 1.25 -0.94
N VAL A 91 0.82 0.65 -2.08
CA VAL A 91 1.04 1.35 -3.34
C VAL A 91 -0.09 1.03 -4.29
N PHE A 92 -0.74 2.09 -4.76
CA PHE A 92 -1.84 2.03 -5.71
C PHE A 92 -1.40 2.52 -7.07
N HIS A 93 -1.86 1.87 -8.12
CA HIS A 93 -1.87 2.41 -9.47
C HIS A 93 -3.17 3.15 -9.70
N ARG A 94 -3.05 4.39 -10.15
CA ARG A 94 -4.17 5.23 -10.50
C ARG A 94 -4.20 5.44 -12.01
N TYR A 95 -5.36 5.16 -12.61
CA TYR A 95 -5.67 5.46 -13.99
C TYR A 95 -6.91 6.36 -14.00
N GLY A 96 -6.72 7.67 -14.17
CA GLY A 96 -7.82 8.63 -14.03
C GLY A 96 -8.40 8.65 -12.61
N ASN A 97 -9.61 8.10 -12.43
CA ASN A 97 -10.30 8.00 -11.14
C ASN A 97 -10.36 6.57 -10.59
N GLU A 98 -9.74 5.61 -11.27
CA GLU A 98 -9.72 4.21 -10.84
C GLU A 98 -8.41 3.88 -10.13
N TYR A 99 -8.52 3.26 -8.95
CA TYR A 99 -7.40 2.88 -8.11
C TYR A 99 -7.26 1.36 -8.06
N PHE A 100 -6.04 0.86 -8.21
CA PHE A 100 -5.72 -0.55 -8.19
C PHE A 100 -4.60 -0.81 -7.19
N LEU A 101 -4.83 -1.71 -6.22
CA LEU A 101 -3.78 -2.08 -5.29
C LEU A 101 -2.72 -2.90 -6.02
N SER A 102 -1.50 -2.38 -6.10
CA SER A 102 -0.40 -3.04 -6.79
C SER A 102 0.61 -3.66 -5.83
N ARG A 103 0.88 -3.01 -4.71
CA ARG A 103 1.97 -3.46 -3.82
C ARG A 103 1.68 -3.16 -2.36
N LEU A 104 2.17 -4.04 -1.49
CA LEU A 104 2.39 -3.79 -0.07
C LEU A 104 3.91 -3.79 0.19
N GLU A 105 4.45 -2.64 0.58
CA GLU A 105 5.85 -2.46 0.95
C GLU A 105 6.01 -2.69 2.45
N ASN A 106 6.90 -3.61 2.86
CA ASN A 106 7.24 -3.85 4.26
C ASN A 106 8.74 -3.61 4.51
N ILE A 107 9.04 -2.50 5.18
CA ILE A 107 10.41 -2.10 5.50
C ILE A 107 11.13 -3.10 6.39
N GLY A 108 10.42 -3.64 7.39
CA GLY A 108 11.02 -4.38 8.51
C GLY A 108 11.78 -5.63 8.04
N GLN A 109 11.51 -6.09 6.82
CA GLN A 109 12.17 -7.24 6.21
C GLN A 109 12.70 -6.96 4.79
N ALA A 110 12.69 -5.70 4.31
CA ALA A 110 12.98 -5.35 2.91
C ALA A 110 12.16 -6.19 1.90
N LYS A 111 10.92 -6.53 2.26
CA LYS A 111 10.03 -7.38 1.46
C LYS A 111 8.90 -6.54 0.89
N SER A 112 8.68 -6.71 -0.41
CA SER A 112 7.55 -6.18 -1.14
C SER A 112 6.65 -7.35 -1.54
N TYR A 113 5.36 -7.21 -1.32
CA TYR A 113 4.34 -8.11 -1.83
C TYR A 113 3.65 -7.45 -3.01
N VAL A 114 3.88 -7.99 -4.20
CA VAL A 114 3.34 -7.45 -5.46
C VAL A 114 2.11 -8.25 -5.85
N LEU A 115 0.99 -7.55 -6.00
CA LEU A 115 -0.26 -8.11 -6.48
C LEU A 115 -0.23 -8.16 -8.02
N PRO A 116 -0.78 -9.22 -8.63
CA PRO A 116 -1.00 -9.25 -10.07
C PRO A 116 -2.02 -8.19 -10.46
N GLN A 117 -1.85 -7.63 -11.66
CA GLN A 117 -2.79 -6.66 -12.20
C GLN A 117 -4.17 -7.30 -12.38
N SER A 118 -5.21 -6.54 -12.05
CA SER A 118 -6.57 -6.97 -12.35
C SER A 118 -6.82 -6.94 -13.87
N ALA A 119 -7.83 -7.68 -14.35
CA ALA A 119 -8.22 -7.66 -15.75
C ALA A 119 -8.58 -6.24 -16.23
N SER A 120 -9.27 -5.48 -15.38
CA SER A 120 -9.60 -4.08 -15.64
C SER A 120 -8.36 -3.20 -15.72
N GLU A 121 -7.42 -3.37 -14.79
CA GLU A 121 -6.13 -2.65 -14.82
C GLU A 121 -5.34 -2.96 -16.10
N SER A 122 -5.28 -4.23 -16.49
CA SER A 122 -4.57 -4.66 -17.69
C SER A 122 -5.17 -4.03 -18.96
N ARG A 123 -6.51 -3.91 -19.03
CA ARG A 123 -7.17 -3.21 -20.15
C ARG A 123 -6.77 -1.74 -20.21
N LEU A 124 -6.76 -1.05 -19.07
CA LEU A 124 -6.38 0.37 -19.00
C LEU A 124 -4.91 0.60 -19.33
N ALA A 125 -4.02 -0.27 -18.85
CA ALA A 125 -2.60 -0.25 -19.16
C ALA A 125 -2.32 -0.47 -20.66
N ASN A 126 -3.00 -1.45 -21.28
CA ASN A 126 -2.87 -1.73 -22.71
C ASN A 126 -3.50 -0.63 -23.59
N ALA A 127 -4.51 0.09 -23.08
CA ALA A 127 -5.10 1.24 -23.76
C ALA A 127 -4.21 2.49 -23.74
N GLY A 128 -3.00 2.43 -23.17
CA GLY A 128 -2.06 3.55 -23.11
C GLY A 128 -2.43 4.62 -22.07
N SER A 129 -3.26 4.27 -21.08
CA SER A 129 -3.65 5.21 -20.03
C SER A 129 -2.45 5.56 -19.14
N PHE A 130 -2.30 6.85 -18.79
CA PHE A 130 -1.24 7.29 -17.89
C PHE A 130 -1.43 6.70 -16.49
N ARG A 131 -0.43 5.97 -16.02
CA ARG A 131 -0.38 5.40 -14.67
C ARG A 131 0.30 6.37 -13.71
N THR A 132 -0.38 6.72 -12.62
CA THR A 132 0.22 7.41 -11.47
C THR A 132 0.32 6.45 -10.29
N SER A 133 1.41 6.50 -9.51
CA SER A 133 1.53 5.71 -8.28
C SER A 133 1.17 6.56 -7.06
N GLU A 134 0.20 6.11 -6.27
CA GLU A 134 -0.16 6.73 -5.00
C GLU A 134 0.23 5.84 -3.82
N PHE A 135 0.72 6.47 -2.75
CA PHE A 135 1.18 5.78 -1.55
C PHE A 135 0.23 6.09 -0.39
N VAL A 136 -0.37 5.03 0.16
CA VAL A 136 -1.15 5.12 1.40
C VAL A 136 -0.30 4.55 2.52
N ALA A 137 0.00 5.39 3.51
CA ALA A 137 0.72 4.96 4.69
C ALA A 137 -0.12 3.94 5.47
N VAL A 138 0.53 2.89 5.98
CA VAL A 138 -0.13 1.95 6.88
C VAL A 138 0.43 2.08 8.28
N LEU A 139 -0.44 1.84 9.27
CA LEU A 139 -0.06 1.81 10.66
C LEU A 139 0.21 0.35 11.06
N PRO A 140 1.40 0.05 11.62
CA PRO A 140 1.62 -1.26 12.22
C PRO A 140 0.68 -1.41 13.41
N LEU A 141 -0.04 -2.52 13.49
CA LEU A 141 -0.73 -2.87 14.72
C LEU A 141 0.35 -3.24 15.74
N SER A 142 0.60 -2.34 16.69
CA SER A 142 1.42 -2.61 17.87
C SER A 142 0.78 -3.74 18.67
N ARG A 143 1.40 -4.92 18.66
CA ARG A 143 1.18 -5.96 19.67
C ARG A 143 2.24 -5.87 20.74
#